data_AF-A0A2T2ZRR0-F1
#
_entry.id   AF-A0A2T2ZRR0-F1
#
_cell.length_a   1.000
_cell.length_b   1.000
_cell.length_c   1.000
_cell.angle_alpha   90.00
_cell.angle_beta   90.00
_cell.angle_gamma   90.00
#
_symmetry.space_group_name_H-M   'P 1'
#
loop_
_entity.id
_entity.type
_entity.pdbx_description
1 polymer ?
#
loop_
_entity_poly.entity_id
_entity_poly.type
_entity_poly.pdbx_seq_one_letter_code
_entity_poly.pdbx_strand_id
1 'polypeptide(L)'
;MCCGASQSREFWKFSFTNLANNQLFLGTPTVSVSDSTVTAQPRAYNGTTSALEESILYIDTTEGSFAHVGFTDNSTVSSDATTTTGFSYFGTMLTWEDADGDIESSWYAELLDGESKIWKLMWNTDVDIDTDTVIPVVLKNKAPTSD
;
A
#
# COMPACT_ATOMS: atom_id res chain seq x y z
N MET A 1 9.48 -3.84 43.46
CA MET A 1 8.40 -2.93 43.05
C MET A 1 8.97 -2.02 41.97
N CYS A 2 8.19 -1.79 40.89
CA CYS A 2 8.51 -1.02 39.67
C CYS A 2 9.52 -1.69 38.72
N CYS A 3 9.39 -1.71 37.39
CA CYS A 3 8.48 -1.13 36.37
C CYS A 3 8.93 -1.81 35.05
N GLY A 4 8.20 -2.03 33.96
CA GLY A 4 6.90 -1.58 33.48
C GLY A 4 6.66 -2.31 32.13
N ALA A 5 5.41 -2.31 31.68
CA ALA A 5 4.93 -3.06 30.54
C ALA A 5 5.77 -2.86 29.26
N SER A 6 6.11 -3.97 28.62
CA SER A 6 6.57 -4.02 27.22
C SER A 6 5.43 -3.52 26.34
N GLN A 7 5.37 -2.21 26.08
CA GLN A 7 4.46 -1.67 25.09
C GLN A 7 4.95 -2.11 23.71
N SER A 8 4.22 -3.06 23.14
CA SER A 8 4.21 -3.37 21.71
C SER A 8 4.08 -2.05 20.94
N ARG A 9 5.18 -1.58 20.36
CA ARG A 9 5.18 -0.42 19.47
C ARG A 9 4.27 -0.77 18.30
N GLU A 10 3.18 -0.03 18.15
CA GLU A 10 2.14 -0.33 17.18
C GLU A 10 2.71 -0.10 15.78
N PHE A 11 2.96 -1.20 15.06
CA PHE A 11 3.22 -1.16 13.63
C PHE A 11 1.93 -0.70 12.94
N TRP A 12 2.02 0.32 12.10
CA TRP A 12 0.89 0.78 11.27
C TRP A 12 0.35 -0.41 10.47
N LYS A 13 -0.90 -0.76 10.73
CA LYS A 13 -1.60 -1.80 9.97
C LYS A 13 -2.30 -1.12 8.82
N PHE A 14 -1.81 -1.37 7.62
CA PHE A 14 -2.49 -0.93 6.42
C PHE A 14 -3.57 -1.94 6.03
N SER A 15 -4.72 -1.41 5.64
CA SER A 15 -5.75 -2.14 4.93
C SER A 15 -5.51 -2.06 3.43
N PHE A 16 -5.53 -3.21 2.79
CA PHE A 16 -5.56 -3.32 1.33
C PHE A 16 -6.83 -4.02 0.89
N THR A 17 -7.38 -3.63 -0.25
CA THR A 17 -8.55 -4.26 -0.85
C THR A 17 -8.11 -5.10 -2.05
N ASN A 18 -8.60 -6.34 -2.12
CA ASN A 18 -8.51 -7.14 -3.35
C ASN A 18 -9.72 -6.87 -4.25
N LEU A 19 -9.49 -6.50 -5.52
CA LEU A 19 -10.58 -6.24 -6.46
C LEU A 19 -11.41 -7.48 -6.82
N ALA A 20 -10.78 -8.65 -6.92
CA ALA A 20 -11.46 -9.87 -7.33
C ALA A 20 -12.48 -10.35 -6.28
N ASN A 21 -12.20 -10.11 -4.98
CA ASN A 21 -12.97 -10.72 -3.89
C ASN A 21 -13.46 -9.72 -2.81
N ASN A 22 -13.19 -8.42 -2.97
CA ASN A 22 -13.52 -7.36 -2.01
C ASN A 22 -13.12 -7.70 -0.55
N GLN A 23 -11.96 -8.33 -0.38
CA GLN A 23 -11.43 -8.75 0.91
C GLN A 23 -10.47 -7.71 1.48
N LEU A 24 -10.58 -7.45 2.78
CA LEU A 24 -9.68 -6.61 3.57
C LEU A 24 -8.46 -7.42 4.03
N PHE A 25 -7.26 -6.92 3.73
CA PHE A 25 -6.01 -7.49 4.25
C PHE A 25 -5.47 -6.67 5.40
N LEU A 26 -5.15 -7.34 6.51
CA LEU A 26 -4.52 -6.74 7.68
C LEU A 26 -3.25 -7.54 8.00
N GLY A 27 -2.08 -6.99 7.67
CA GLY A 27 -0.79 -7.63 7.90
C GLY A 27 0.33 -7.01 7.09
N THR A 28 1.56 -7.47 7.33
CA THR A 28 2.72 -7.12 6.49
C THR A 28 2.78 -8.08 5.30
N PRO A 29 2.44 -7.65 4.07
CA PRO A 29 2.67 -8.49 2.91
C PRO A 29 4.17 -8.78 2.76
N THR A 30 4.51 -9.97 2.26
CA THR A 30 5.86 -10.17 1.70
C THR A 30 5.86 -9.49 0.35
N VAL A 31 6.63 -8.40 0.22
CA VAL A 31 6.64 -7.57 -0.98
C VAL A 31 7.93 -7.84 -1.75
N SER A 32 7.80 -8.17 -3.03
CA SER A 32 8.90 -8.25 -3.98
C SER A 32 8.65 -7.31 -5.14
N VAL A 33 9.72 -6.70 -5.65
CA VAL A 33 9.67 -5.88 -6.86
C VAL A 33 10.52 -6.56 -7.92
N SER A 34 9.89 -6.92 -9.04
CA SER A 34 10.54 -7.54 -10.20
C SER A 34 9.92 -6.96 -11.47
N ASP A 35 10.75 -6.62 -12.45
CA ASP A 35 10.30 -6.15 -13.77
C ASP A 35 9.25 -5.03 -13.69
N SER A 36 9.51 -4.03 -12.84
CA SER A 36 8.64 -2.87 -12.59
C SER A 36 7.26 -3.18 -11.97
N THR A 37 7.05 -4.40 -11.46
CA THR A 37 5.83 -4.81 -10.76
C THR A 37 6.12 -5.05 -9.29
N VAL A 38 5.16 -4.74 -8.43
CA VAL A 38 5.22 -5.08 -7.00
C VAL A 38 4.27 -6.23 -6.73
N THR A 39 4.79 -7.37 -6.30
CA THR A 39 3.97 -8.52 -5.91
C THR A 39 3.91 -8.64 -4.40
N ALA A 40 2.75 -9.07 -3.91
CA ALA A 40 2.50 -9.38 -2.53
C ALA A 40 1.76 -10.70 -2.39
N GLN A 41 2.03 -11.40 -1.30
CA GLN A 41 1.21 -12.51 -0.84
C GLN A 41 0.41 -12.05 0.39
N PRO A 42 -0.78 -11.42 0.19
CA PRO A 42 -1.59 -10.94 1.30
C PRO A 42 -2.13 -12.11 2.13
N ARG A 43 -2.13 -11.91 3.46
CA ARG A 43 -2.79 -12.84 4.40
C ARG A 43 -4.17 -12.31 4.77
N ALA A 44 -5.17 -13.17 4.67
CA ALA A 44 -6.51 -12.88 5.15
C ALA A 44 -6.51 -12.62 6.66
N TYR A 45 -7.26 -11.61 7.10
CA TYR A 45 -7.35 -11.22 8.51
C TYR A 45 -8.08 -12.26 9.39
N ASN A 46 -8.95 -13.09 8.81
CA ASN A 46 -9.84 -13.99 9.55
C ASN A 46 -9.25 -15.37 9.89
N GLY A 47 -7.92 -15.52 9.91
CA GLY A 47 -7.27 -16.77 10.37
C GLY A 47 -7.53 -18.00 9.50
N THR A 48 -8.22 -17.86 8.36
CA THR A 48 -8.28 -18.89 7.32
C THR A 48 -6.96 -18.88 6.56
N THR A 49 -6.22 -19.97 6.67
CA THR A 49 -4.84 -20.16 6.21
C THR A 49 -4.67 -20.23 4.69
N SER A 50 -5.64 -19.77 3.89
CA SER A 50 -5.41 -19.63 2.46
C SER A 50 -4.60 -18.36 2.27
N ALA A 51 -3.28 -18.53 2.13
CA ALA A 51 -2.47 -17.54 1.41
C ALA A 51 -3.21 -17.30 0.09
N LEU A 52 -3.59 -16.06 -0.17
CA LEU A 52 -4.10 -15.74 -1.49
C LEU A 52 -2.96 -15.88 -2.49
N GLU A 53 -3.32 -16.22 -3.72
CA GLU A 53 -2.41 -16.24 -4.85
C GLU A 53 -1.63 -14.91 -4.93
N GLU A 54 -0.41 -14.98 -5.50
CA GLU A 54 0.43 -13.81 -5.70
C GLU A 54 -0.38 -12.69 -6.36
N SER A 55 -0.48 -11.57 -5.67
CA SER A 55 -1.25 -10.41 -6.12
C SER A 55 -0.30 -9.27 -6.45
N ILE A 56 -0.62 -8.49 -7.46
CA ILE A 56 0.17 -7.39 -7.97
C ILE A 56 -0.43 -6.08 -7.43
N LEU A 57 0.42 -5.18 -6.95
CA LEU A 57 0.03 -3.83 -6.53
C LEU A 57 -0.51 -3.07 -7.73
N TYR A 58 -1.58 -2.32 -7.53
CA TYR A 58 -2.05 -1.37 -8.53
C TYR A 58 -2.33 -0.01 -7.90
N ILE A 59 -2.16 1.04 -8.71
CA ILE A 59 -2.52 2.43 -8.39
C ILE A 59 -3.43 2.98 -9.49
N ASP A 60 -4.20 4.02 -9.16
CA ASP A 60 -4.95 4.83 -10.11
C ASP A 60 -4.08 6.01 -10.57
N THR A 61 -3.87 6.13 -11.87
CA THR A 61 -3.03 7.17 -12.49
C THR A 61 -3.85 8.25 -13.18
N THR A 62 -5.18 8.23 -13.04
CA THR A 62 -6.07 9.25 -13.59
C THR A 62 -5.72 10.61 -12.97
N GLU A 63 -5.50 11.65 -13.77
CA GLU A 63 -5.24 13.00 -13.27
C GLU A 63 -6.37 13.48 -12.34
N GLY A 64 -6.02 14.03 -11.17
CA GLY A 64 -7.02 14.45 -10.18
C GLY A 64 -7.62 13.32 -9.35
N SER A 65 -6.99 12.15 -9.31
CA SER A 65 -7.46 11.01 -8.52
C SER A 65 -6.80 10.96 -7.14
N PHE A 66 -7.63 10.69 -6.13
CA PHE A 66 -7.18 10.33 -4.78
C PHE A 66 -7.79 8.98 -4.42
N ALA A 67 -7.07 7.90 -4.72
CA ALA A 67 -7.63 6.54 -4.72
C ALA A 67 -6.91 5.59 -3.76
N HIS A 68 -7.67 4.62 -3.25
CA HIS A 68 -7.14 3.54 -2.41
C HIS A 68 -6.27 2.60 -3.26
N VAL A 69 -5.04 2.38 -2.80
CA VAL A 69 -4.10 1.43 -3.37
C VAL A 69 -4.51 0.02 -3.00
N GLY A 70 -4.46 -0.90 -3.96
CA GLY A 70 -4.88 -2.28 -3.72
C GLY A 70 -3.99 -3.29 -4.40
N PHE A 71 -4.41 -4.55 -4.27
CA PHE A 71 -3.75 -5.70 -4.89
C PHE A 71 -4.73 -6.44 -5.79
N THR A 72 -4.26 -6.92 -6.94
CA THR A 72 -5.05 -7.70 -7.88
C THR A 72 -4.33 -8.99 -8.27
N ASP A 73 -5.06 -10.09 -8.38
CA ASP A 73 -4.59 -11.36 -8.94
C ASP A 73 -4.57 -11.34 -10.48
N ASN A 74 -5.10 -10.28 -11.09
CA ASN A 74 -5.21 -10.13 -12.52
C ASN A 74 -4.23 -9.08 -13.04
N SER A 75 -3.18 -9.54 -13.73
CA SER A 75 -2.21 -8.66 -14.40
C SER A 75 -2.79 -7.82 -15.54
N THR A 76 -4.08 -8.01 -15.89
CA THR A 76 -4.79 -7.23 -16.93
C THR A 76 -5.66 -6.10 -16.38
N VAL A 77 -5.55 -5.75 -15.10
CA VAL A 77 -6.23 -4.55 -14.55
C VAL A 77 -5.62 -3.26 -15.10
N SER A 78 -4.41 -3.31 -15.70
CA SER A 78 -3.84 -2.15 -16.38
C SER A 78 -4.79 -1.63 -17.46
N SER A 79 -5.36 -0.46 -17.20
CA SER A 79 -6.23 0.31 -18.08
C SER A 79 -5.70 1.73 -18.16
N ASP A 80 -6.25 2.59 -19.01
CA ASP A 80 -5.80 3.99 -19.09
C ASP A 80 -5.85 4.74 -17.74
N ALA A 81 -6.66 4.24 -16.79
CA ALA A 81 -6.85 4.81 -15.46
C ALA A 81 -6.04 4.12 -14.35
N THR A 82 -5.53 2.90 -14.56
CA THR A 82 -4.84 2.16 -13.48
C THR A 82 -3.64 1.42 -14.01
N THR A 83 -2.58 1.33 -13.21
CA THR A 83 -1.36 0.61 -13.58
C THR A 83 -0.94 -0.36 -12.49
N THR A 84 -0.39 -1.49 -12.93
CA THR A 84 0.25 -2.52 -12.11
C THR A 84 1.78 -2.51 -12.25
N THR A 85 2.30 -1.58 -13.07
CA THR A 85 3.70 -1.51 -13.52
C THR A 85 4.27 -0.10 -13.35
N GLY A 86 5.59 0.04 -13.46
CA GLY A 86 6.31 1.30 -13.27
C GLY A 86 6.87 1.45 -11.86
N PHE A 87 6.71 0.45 -11.00
CA PHE A 87 7.19 0.52 -9.63
C PHE A 87 8.66 0.15 -9.52
N SER A 88 9.45 1.00 -8.88
CA SER A 88 10.87 0.79 -8.68
C SER A 88 11.30 1.25 -7.28
N TYR A 89 12.47 0.80 -6.84
CA TYR A 89 13.06 1.31 -5.61
C TYR A 89 14.09 2.38 -5.92
N PHE A 90 13.81 3.62 -5.52
CA PHE A 90 14.82 4.66 -5.45
C PHE A 90 15.54 4.57 -4.09
N GLY A 91 16.65 3.83 -4.08
CA GLY A 91 17.39 3.49 -2.85
C GLY A 91 16.61 2.51 -1.97
N THR A 92 15.91 3.02 -0.95
CA THR A 92 15.04 2.21 -0.08
C THR A 92 13.57 2.56 -0.21
N MET A 93 13.22 3.56 -1.02
CA MET A 93 11.87 4.11 -1.13
C MET A 93 11.18 3.55 -2.37
N LEU A 94 9.94 3.10 -2.25
CA LEU A 94 9.14 2.68 -3.40
C LEU A 94 8.65 3.92 -4.15
N THR A 95 8.97 3.99 -5.43
CA THR A 95 8.56 5.04 -6.35
C THR A 95 7.80 4.43 -7.52
N TRP A 96 7.04 5.26 -8.21
CA TRP A 96 6.43 4.93 -9.48
C TRP A 96 7.03 5.80 -10.57
N GLU A 97 7.33 5.21 -11.72
CA GLU A 97 7.85 5.89 -12.91
C GLU A 97 6.74 5.90 -13.96
N ASP A 98 6.42 7.10 -14.46
CA ASP A 98 5.40 7.28 -15.49
C ASP A 98 5.91 6.90 -16.89
N ALA A 99 5.07 7.11 -17.91
CA ALA A 99 5.44 6.78 -19.29
C ALA A 99 6.52 7.70 -19.90
N ASP A 100 6.70 8.90 -19.32
CA ASP A 100 7.69 9.89 -19.75
C ASP A 100 9.03 9.72 -19.01
N GLY A 101 9.08 8.86 -17.99
CA GLY A 101 10.26 8.54 -17.18
C GLY A 101 10.39 9.41 -15.93
N ASP A 102 9.34 10.15 -15.56
CA ASP A 102 9.31 10.94 -14.35
C ASP A 102 9.04 10.05 -13.14
N ILE A 103 9.84 10.27 -12.08
CA ILE A 103 9.79 9.46 -10.85
C ILE A 103 8.94 10.17 -9.81
N GLU A 104 7.87 9.49 -9.37
CA GLU A 104 6.91 9.99 -8.41
C GLU A 104 6.86 9.15 -7.13
N SER A 105 6.50 9.83 -6.03
CA SER A 105 6.25 9.22 -4.72
C SER A 105 5.05 9.89 -4.06
N SER A 106 3.86 9.59 -4.58
CA SER A 106 2.60 10.22 -4.15
C SER A 106 1.80 9.33 -3.20
N TRP A 107 2.49 8.73 -2.23
CA TRP A 107 1.88 7.84 -1.24
C TRP A 107 1.32 8.61 -0.04
N TYR A 108 0.07 8.34 0.30
CA TYR A 108 -0.62 8.93 1.45
C TYR A 108 -1.27 7.84 2.31
N ALA A 109 -1.54 8.18 3.56
CA ALA A 109 -2.30 7.34 4.47
C ALA A 109 -3.53 8.09 4.96
N GLU A 110 -4.68 7.43 4.88
CA GLU A 110 -5.97 7.95 5.36
C GLU A 110 -6.54 6.96 6.39
N LEU A 111 -7.15 7.44 7.47
CA LEU A 111 -7.80 6.56 8.44
C LEU A 111 -8.95 5.80 7.78
N LEU A 112 -9.09 4.52 8.12
CA LEU A 112 -10.28 3.75 7.75
C LEU A 112 -11.42 4.11 8.71
N ASP A 113 -12.52 4.64 8.15
CA ASP A 113 -13.68 5.06 8.93
C ASP A 113 -14.18 3.96 9.87
N GLY A 114 -14.33 4.30 11.15
CA GLY A 114 -14.79 3.38 12.20
C GLY A 114 -13.71 2.52 12.84
N GLU A 115 -12.45 2.58 12.38
CA GLU A 115 -11.33 1.81 12.95
C GLU A 115 -10.17 2.72 13.39
N SER A 116 -9.92 2.80 14.70
CA SER A 116 -8.97 3.77 15.27
C SER A 116 -7.48 3.48 14.99
N LYS A 117 -7.15 2.40 14.28
CA LYS A 117 -5.76 1.91 14.10
C LYS A 117 -5.48 1.29 12.74
N ILE A 118 -6.40 1.41 11.79
CA ILE A 118 -6.28 0.82 10.46
C ILE A 118 -6.30 1.95 9.44
N TRP A 119 -5.31 1.93 8.56
CA TRP A 119 -5.07 3.00 7.59
C TRP A 119 -5.19 2.46 6.17
N LYS A 120 -5.87 3.21 5.31
CA LYS A 120 -5.85 3.02 3.87
C LYS A 120 -4.57 3.63 3.31
N LEU A 121 -3.85 2.88 2.49
CA LEU A 121 -2.76 3.43 1.69
C LEU A 121 -3.36 4.04 0.42
N MET A 122 -3.13 5.32 0.19
CA MET A 122 -3.70 6.09 -0.92
C MET A 122 -2.60 6.47 -1.90
N TRP A 123 -2.93 6.53 -3.19
CA TRP A 123 -2.11 7.13 -4.23
C TRP A 123 -2.80 8.41 -4.72
N ASN A 124 -2.03 9.50 -4.80
CA ASN A 124 -2.55 10.81 -5.15
C ASN A 124 -1.97 11.33 -6.46
N THR A 125 -2.85 11.67 -7.40
CA THR A 125 -2.55 12.43 -8.62
C THR A 125 -3.33 13.75 -8.66
N ASP A 126 -4.02 14.10 -7.58
CA ASP A 126 -4.71 15.37 -7.39
C ASP A 126 -3.80 16.42 -6.72
N VAL A 127 -4.01 17.67 -7.08
CA VAL A 127 -3.37 18.84 -6.46
C VAL A 127 -4.06 19.25 -5.16
N ASP A 128 -5.34 18.87 -4.96
CA ASP A 128 -6.15 19.24 -3.81
C ASP A 128 -6.47 18.02 -2.92
N ILE A 129 -5.75 17.88 -1.81
CA ILE A 129 -6.01 16.87 -0.78
C ILE A 129 -6.36 17.49 0.57
N ASP A 130 -7.28 16.87 1.31
CA ASP A 130 -7.62 17.28 2.66
C ASP A 130 -6.51 16.90 3.65
N THR A 131 -5.57 17.81 3.86
CA THR A 131 -4.41 17.62 4.73
C THR A 131 -4.74 17.41 6.20
N ASP A 132 -5.99 17.63 6.62
CA ASP A 132 -6.41 17.40 8.01
C ASP A 132 -6.73 15.93 8.29
N THR A 133 -7.00 15.14 7.25
CA THR A 133 -7.42 13.73 7.36
C THR A 133 -6.43 12.76 6.71
N VAL A 134 -5.50 13.25 5.91
CA VAL A 134 -4.50 12.45 5.18
C VAL A 134 -3.08 12.81 5.56
N ILE A 135 -2.20 11.82 5.61
CA ILE A 135 -0.79 11.99 6.01
C ILE A 135 0.10 11.49 4.86
N PRO A 136 1.07 12.28 4.37
CA PRO A 136 2.03 11.79 3.39
C PRO A 136 2.92 10.70 4.00
N VAL A 137 3.14 9.61 3.27
CA VAL A 137 3.94 8.46 3.75
C VAL A 137 5.01 8.08 2.74
N VAL A 138 6.01 7.31 3.21
CA VAL A 138 7.04 6.73 2.35
C VAL A 138 7.05 5.23 2.59
N LEU A 139 6.88 4.48 1.51
CA LEU A 139 6.97 3.03 1.53
C LEU A 139 8.43 2.60 1.42
N LYS A 140 8.89 1.76 2.36
CA LYS A 140 10.28 1.31 2.42
C LYS A 140 10.38 -0.21 2.27
N ASN A 141 11.43 -0.67 1.60
CA ASN A 141 11.75 -2.10 1.46
C ASN A 141 12.39 -2.72 2.71
N LYS A 142 12.65 -1.92 3.74
CA LYS A 142 13.27 -2.36 4.99
C LYS A 142 12.34 -2.03 6.15
N ALA A 143 12.05 -3.06 6.96
CA ALA A 143 11.36 -2.88 8.22
C ALA A 143 12.11 -1.87 9.12
N PRO A 144 11.41 -1.08 9.93
CA PRO A 144 12.05 -0.21 10.92
C PRO A 144 13.00 -1.02 11.81
N THR A 145 14.22 -0.51 12.02
CA THR A 145 15.13 -1.11 13.01
C THR A 145 14.59 -0.80 14.40
N SER A 146 14.52 -1.83 15.24
CA SER A 146 14.22 -1.65 16.66
C SER A 146 15.42 -1.00 17.35
N ASP A 147 15.24 0.22 17.87
CA ASP A 147 16.09 0.76 18.94
C ASP A 147 15.64 0.21 20.31
#